data_AF-A0A3R6DG87-F1
#
_entry.id   AF-A0A3R6DG87-F1
#
_cell.length_a   1.000
_cell.length_b   1.000
_cell.length_c   1.000
_cell.angle_alpha   90.00
_cell.angle_beta   90.00
_cell.angle_gamma   90.00
#
_symmetry.space_group_name_H-M   'P 1'
#
loop_
_entity.id
_entity.type
_entity.pdbx_description
1 polymer ?
#
loop_
_entity_poly.entity_id
_entity_poly.type
_entity_poly.pdbx_seq_one_letter_code
_entity_poly.pdbx_strand_id
1 'polypeptide(L)'
;MKERIEWIDLAKGFSIILVVYGHSGLSAVPFLGDWFAAFRMPFFFIVSGLLFSISKYPTFISFLKRRWLTLVRPYFIFSLTLMLGIWILHPDSIAFIIKDIVIKGWGGYALWFIPILFFTEIVYFFYMQIYRYKVFTIFISIM
;
A
#
# COMPACT_ATOMS: atom_id res chain seq x y z
N MET A 1 -22.57 16.67 8.16
CA MET A 1 -22.33 15.38 7.48
C MET A 1 -21.27 15.62 6.43
N LYS A 2 -20.14 14.91 6.42
CA LYS A 2 -19.09 15.14 5.43
C LYS A 2 -19.55 14.51 4.11
N GLU A 3 -19.75 15.30 3.06
CA GLU A 3 -20.15 14.77 1.75
C GLU A 3 -19.14 13.72 1.29
N ARG A 4 -19.67 12.54 0.93
CA ARG A 4 -18.86 11.52 0.25
C ARG A 4 -18.63 11.97 -1.17
N ILE A 5 -17.40 11.80 -1.62
CA ILE A 5 -16.99 12.14 -2.97
C ILE A 5 -17.07 10.85 -3.79
N GLU A 6 -18.07 10.75 -4.65
CA GLU A 6 -18.36 9.50 -5.39
C GLU A 6 -17.21 9.06 -6.30
N TRP A 7 -16.54 9.99 -6.99
CA TRP A 7 -15.41 9.66 -7.86
C TRP A 7 -14.23 9.05 -7.10
N ILE A 8 -14.05 9.41 -5.82
CA ILE A 8 -13.02 8.82 -4.96
C ILE A 8 -13.36 7.36 -4.65
N ASP A 9 -14.63 7.07 -4.39
CA ASP A 9 -15.08 5.71 -4.11
C ASP A 9 -15.00 4.83 -5.37
N LEU A 10 -15.31 5.38 -6.56
CA LEU A 10 -15.08 4.73 -7.85
C LEU A 10 -13.59 4.44 -8.09
N ALA A 11 -12.71 5.41 -7.81
CA ALA A 11 -11.27 5.26 -7.97
C ALA A 11 -10.71 4.14 -7.08
N LYS A 12 -11.16 4.03 -5.82
CA LYS A 12 -10.78 2.91 -4.94
C LYS A 12 -11.22 1.57 -5.50
N GLY A 13 -12.47 1.48 -5.97
CA GLY A 13 -13.00 0.27 -6.58
C GLY A 13 -12.17 -0.15 -7.79
N PHE A 14 -11.84 0.81 -8.66
CA PHE A 14 -10.99 0.57 -9.82
C PHE A 14 -9.57 0.13 -9.43
N SER A 15 -8.98 0.71 -8.38
CA SER A 15 -7.67 0.27 -7.87
C SER A 15 -7.71 -1.20 -7.41
N ILE A 16 -8.76 -1.62 -6.71
CA ILE A 16 -8.91 -3.01 -6.23
C ILE A 16 -9.09 -3.96 -7.42
N ILE A 17 -9.95 -3.62 -8.38
CA ILE A 17 -10.18 -4.43 -9.58
C ILE A 17 -8.88 -4.62 -10.35
N LEU A 18 -8.12 -3.53 -10.55
CA LEU A 18 -6.82 -3.61 -11.18
C LEU A 18 -5.93 -4.58 -10.42
N VAL A 19 -5.83 -4.51 -9.09
CA VAL A 19 -5.02 -5.44 -8.28
C VAL A 19 -5.46 -6.90 -8.44
N VAL A 20 -6.76 -7.19 -8.44
CA VAL A 20 -7.26 -8.56 -8.66
C VAL A 20 -6.92 -9.07 -10.06
N TYR A 21 -7.09 -8.24 -11.10
CA TYR A 21 -6.90 -8.62 -12.50
C TYR A 21 -5.54 -9.31 -12.79
N GLY A 22 -4.45 -8.77 -12.27
CA GLY A 22 -3.10 -9.31 -12.51
C GLY A 22 -2.69 -10.45 -11.58
N HIS A 23 -3.49 -10.75 -10.57
CA HIS A 23 -3.38 -12.00 -9.81
C HIS A 23 -4.34 -13.08 -10.31
N SER A 24 -5.29 -12.74 -11.19
CA SER A 24 -6.35 -13.65 -11.66
C SER A 24 -5.97 -14.54 -12.87
N GLY A 25 -4.68 -14.66 -13.20
CA GLY A 25 -4.21 -15.43 -14.38
C GLY A 25 -4.54 -14.80 -15.74
N LEU A 26 -5.50 -13.87 -15.78
CA LEU A 26 -5.87 -13.04 -16.94
C LEU A 26 -4.73 -12.10 -17.40
N SER A 27 -3.69 -11.92 -16.57
CA SER A 27 -2.43 -11.27 -16.97
C SER A 27 -1.65 -12.02 -18.04
N ALA A 28 -1.96 -13.29 -18.30
CA ALA A 28 -1.35 -14.08 -19.37
C ALA A 28 -1.83 -13.67 -20.79
N VAL A 29 -2.84 -12.78 -20.89
CA VAL A 29 -3.25 -12.20 -22.18
C VAL A 29 -2.13 -11.26 -22.67
N PRO A 30 -1.48 -11.55 -23.81
CA PRO A 30 -0.39 -10.73 -24.34
C PRO A 30 -0.84 -9.27 -24.55
N PHE A 31 0.08 -8.32 -24.36
CA PHE A 31 -0.12 -6.86 -24.49
C PHE A 31 -0.99 -6.21 -23.40
N LEU A 32 -2.18 -6.73 -23.10
CA LEU A 32 -3.06 -6.20 -22.06
C LEU A 32 -2.51 -6.45 -20.65
N GLY A 33 -1.91 -7.63 -20.42
CA GLY A 33 -1.28 -7.97 -19.14
C GLY A 33 -0.20 -6.98 -18.71
N ASP A 34 0.73 -6.67 -19.61
CA ASP A 34 1.87 -5.79 -19.34
C ASP A 34 1.46 -4.33 -19.15
N TRP A 35 0.50 -3.85 -19.97
CA TRP A 35 -0.07 -2.52 -19.80
C TRP A 35 -0.73 -2.35 -18.43
N PHE A 36 -1.62 -3.27 -18.05
CA PHE A 36 -2.28 -3.20 -16.74
C PHE A 36 -1.31 -3.46 -15.57
N ALA A 37 -0.23 -4.22 -15.78
CA ALA A 37 0.83 -4.38 -14.79
C ALA A 37 1.53 -3.04 -14.50
N ALA A 38 1.85 -2.26 -15.54
CA ALA A 38 2.48 -0.96 -15.41
C ALA A 38 1.59 0.07 -14.71
N PHE A 39 0.27 0.06 -14.93
CA PHE A 39 -0.63 1.09 -14.40
C PHE A 39 -1.19 0.81 -13.01
N ARG A 40 -1.45 -0.46 -12.68
CA ARG A 40 -2.13 -0.87 -11.44
C ARG A 40 -1.49 -0.29 -10.18
N MET A 41 -0.19 -0.47 -10.03
CA MET A 41 0.51 -0.05 -8.81
C MET A 41 0.61 1.47 -8.75
N PRO A 42 1.11 2.18 -9.78
CA PRO A 42 1.09 3.65 -9.78
C PRO A 42 -0.30 4.24 -9.49
N PHE A 43 -1.36 3.70 -10.11
CA PHE A 43 -2.72 4.15 -9.85
C PHE A 43 -3.15 3.93 -8.40
N PHE A 44 -2.87 2.75 -7.83
CA PHE A 44 -3.14 2.46 -6.41
C PHE A 44 -2.40 3.43 -5.48
N PHE A 45 -1.13 3.74 -5.76
CA PHE A 45 -0.34 4.69 -4.97
C PHE A 45 -0.87 6.13 -5.07
N ILE A 46 -1.29 6.56 -6.27
CA ILE A 46 -1.91 7.88 -6.48
C ILE A 46 -3.22 8.00 -5.69
N VAL A 47 -4.13 7.05 -5.83
CA VAL A 47 -5.41 7.04 -5.10
C VAL A 47 -5.17 7.01 -3.59
N SER A 48 -4.20 6.21 -3.13
CA SER A 48 -3.82 6.16 -1.72
C SER A 48 -3.28 7.51 -1.20
N GLY A 49 -2.47 8.19 -2.01
CA GLY A 49 -1.96 9.54 -1.72
C GLY A 49 -3.06 10.60 -1.67
N LEU A 50 -4.01 10.59 -2.60
CA LEU A 50 -5.17 11.50 -2.63
C LEU A 50 -6.05 11.34 -1.38
N LEU A 51 -6.14 10.12 -0.86
CA LEU A 51 -6.90 9.80 0.35
C LEU A 51 -6.15 10.12 1.65
N PHE A 52 -4.85 10.36 1.55
CA PHE A 52 -4.00 10.66 2.69
C PHE A 52 -4.29 12.05 3.23
N SER A 53 -4.58 12.13 4.53
CA SER A 53 -4.98 13.39 5.17
C SER A 53 -4.26 13.51 6.51
N ILE A 54 -3.31 14.45 6.58
CA ILE A 54 -2.47 14.68 7.77
C ILE A 54 -3.24 15.35 8.88
N SER A 55 -4.24 16.17 8.54
CA SER A 55 -5.15 16.79 9.51
C SER A 55 -5.86 15.78 10.42
N LYS A 56 -5.92 14.50 10.03
CA LYS A 56 -6.48 13.42 10.87
C LYS A 56 -5.53 12.96 11.98
N TYR A 57 -4.26 13.35 11.93
CA TYR A 57 -3.21 12.85 12.81
C TYR A 57 -2.48 14.01 13.50
N PRO A 58 -2.77 14.30 14.78
CA PRO A 58 -2.12 15.41 15.49
C PRO A 58 -0.63 15.13 15.78
N THR A 59 -0.24 13.86 15.91
CA THR A 59 1.15 13.47 16.22
C THR A 59 1.63 12.34 15.33
N PHE A 60 2.95 12.25 15.11
CA PHE A 60 3.56 11.13 14.38
C PHE A 60 3.22 9.78 15.03
N ILE A 61 3.18 9.70 16.36
CA ILE A 61 2.82 8.47 17.09
C ILE A 61 1.38 8.05 16.76
N SER A 62 0.43 8.99 16.73
CA SER A 62 -0.96 8.69 16.38
C SER A 62 -1.11 8.17 14.94
N PHE A 63 -0.34 8.76 14.01
CA PHE A 63 -0.24 8.33 12.63
C PHE A 63 0.33 6.91 12.53
N LEU A 64 1.51 6.67 13.13
CA LEU A 64 2.21 5.39 13.08
C LEU A 64 1.37 4.27 13.70
N LYS A 65 0.75 4.51 14.85
CA LYS A 65 -0.16 3.54 15.50
C LYS A 65 -1.31 3.16 14.58
N ARG A 66 -1.93 4.14 13.89
CA ARG A 66 -3.02 3.85 12.96
C ARG A 66 -2.53 3.01 11.79
N ARG A 67 -1.40 3.37 11.16
CA ARG A 67 -0.85 2.63 10.02
C ARG A 67 -0.37 1.24 10.39
N TRP A 68 0.18 1.08 11.59
CA TRP A 68 0.50 -0.22 12.14
C TRP A 68 -0.75 -1.11 12.24
N LEU A 69 -1.84 -0.60 12.80
CA LEU A 69 -3.08 -1.37 12.96
C LEU A 69 -3.80 -1.67 11.65
N THR A 70 -3.71 -0.79 10.65
CA THR A 70 -4.46 -0.93 9.39
C THR A 70 -3.66 -1.58 8.25
N LEU A 71 -2.32 -1.52 8.28
CA LEU A 71 -1.47 -2.05 7.22
C LEU A 71 -0.58 -3.18 7.74
N VAL A 72 0.24 -2.88 8.76
CA VAL A 72 1.29 -3.81 9.22
C VAL A 72 0.70 -5.04 9.92
N ARG A 73 -0.27 -4.85 10.82
CA ARG A 73 -0.94 -5.95 11.51
C ARG A 73 -1.66 -6.89 10.52
N PRO A 74 -2.52 -6.40 9.60
CA PRO A 74 -3.11 -7.26 8.59
C PRO A 74 -2.07 -7.95 7.71
N TYR A 75 -1.00 -7.25 7.30
CA TYR A 75 0.09 -7.84 6.54
C TYR A 75 0.70 -9.06 7.24
N PHE A 76 1.05 -8.96 8.53
CA PHE A 76 1.61 -10.10 9.26
C PHE A 76 0.62 -11.24 9.44
N ILE A 77 -0.67 -10.94 9.66
CA ILE A 77 -1.72 -11.97 9.77
C ILE A 77 -1.83 -12.73 8.45
N PHE A 78 -2.00 -12.04 7.32
CA PHE A 78 -2.10 -12.68 6.01
C PHE A 78 -0.82 -13.41 5.60
N SER A 79 0.34 -12.83 5.91
CA SER A 79 1.66 -13.43 5.72
C SER A 79 1.75 -14.76 6.45
N LEU A 80 1.37 -14.80 7.74
CA LEU A 80 1.38 -16.02 8.54
C LEU A 80 0.38 -17.05 8.00
N THR A 81 -0.83 -16.64 7.65
CA THR A 81 -1.85 -17.53 7.07
C THR A 81 -1.37 -18.17 5.77
N LEU A 82 -0.72 -17.41 4.88
CA LEU A 82 -0.13 -17.95 3.66
C LEU A 82 1.04 -18.89 3.94
N MET A 83 1.93 -18.55 4.90
CA MET A 83 3.03 -19.44 5.29
C MET A 83 2.51 -20.77 5.82
N LEU A 84 1.46 -20.76 6.65
CA LEU A 84 0.81 -21.97 7.15
C LEU A 84 0.19 -22.79 6.02
N GLY A 85 -0.50 -22.14 5.06
CA GLY A 85 -1.04 -22.83 3.89
C GLY A 85 0.04 -23.50 3.04
N ILE A 86 1.15 -22.80 2.79
CA ILE A 86 2.30 -23.35 2.06
C ILE A 86 2.92 -24.52 2.82
N TRP A 87 3.07 -24.42 4.14
CA TRP A 87 3.62 -25.49 4.96
C TRP A 87 2.80 -26.78 4.86
N ILE A 88 1.47 -26.67 4.91
CA ILE A 88 0.56 -27.82 4.80
C ILE A 88 0.66 -28.50 3.42
N LEU A 89 0.81 -27.70 2.35
CA LEU A 89 0.82 -28.21 0.97
C LEU A 89 2.22 -28.72 0.52
N HIS A 90 3.29 -28.13 1.04
CA HIS A 90 4.68 -28.39 0.61
C HIS A 90 5.65 -28.45 1.81
N PRO A 91 5.49 -29.44 2.72
CA PRO A 91 6.27 -29.50 3.95
C PRO A 91 7.79 -29.61 3.70
N ASP A 92 8.19 -30.35 2.67
CA ASP A 92 9.61 -30.64 2.38
C ASP A 92 10.36 -29.45 1.79
N SER A 93 9.64 -28.46 1.24
CA SER A 93 10.22 -27.31 0.54
C SER A 93 10.17 -26.01 1.35
N ILE A 94 9.67 -26.04 2.58
CA ILE A 94 9.38 -24.82 3.33
C ILE A 94 10.63 -23.97 3.61
N ALA A 95 11.77 -24.59 3.90
CA ALA A 95 13.01 -23.87 4.18
C ALA A 95 13.48 -23.07 2.96
N PHE A 96 13.33 -23.64 1.76
CA PHE A 96 13.65 -22.96 0.50
C PHE A 96 12.68 -21.80 0.26
N ILE A 97 11.37 -22.01 0.48
CA ILE A 97 10.34 -20.99 0.28
C ILE A 97 10.48 -19.83 1.28
N ILE A 98 10.75 -20.10 2.57
CA ILE A 98 11.03 -19.05 3.57
C ILE A 98 12.24 -18.24 3.14
N LYS A 99 13.32 -18.90 2.73
CA LYS A 99 14.54 -18.22 2.28
C LYS A 99 14.25 -17.33 1.07
N ASP A 100 13.46 -17.81 0.12
CA ASP A 100 13.05 -17.04 -1.06
C ASP A 100 12.20 -15.82 -0.67
N ILE A 101 11.22 -15.98 0.23
CA ILE A 101 10.39 -14.88 0.74
C ILE A 101 11.22 -13.84 1.51
N VAL A 102 12.22 -14.25 2.28
CA VAL A 102 13.08 -13.30 3.01
C VAL A 102 13.97 -12.50 2.06
N ILE A 103 14.50 -13.13 1.00
CA ILE A 103 15.43 -12.50 0.06
C ILE A 103 14.69 -11.67 -0.98
N LYS A 104 13.61 -12.20 -1.55
CA LYS A 104 12.87 -11.61 -2.68
C LYS A 104 11.55 -10.96 -2.25
N GLY A 105 11.16 -11.08 -0.99
CA GLY A 105 9.83 -10.69 -0.52
C GLY A 105 8.75 -11.65 -1.02
N TRP A 106 7.49 -11.23 -0.88
CA TRP A 106 6.32 -11.95 -1.39
C TRP A 106 6.21 -11.99 -2.93
N GLY A 107 7.28 -11.68 -3.69
CA GLY A 107 7.31 -11.39 -5.14
C GLY A 107 6.53 -12.35 -6.04
N GLY A 108 5.23 -12.12 -6.17
CA GLY A 108 4.25 -12.95 -6.89
C GLY A 108 2.88 -12.96 -6.21
N TYR A 109 2.85 -12.82 -4.88
CA TYR A 109 1.64 -12.68 -4.07
C TYR A 109 1.31 -11.21 -3.81
N ALA A 110 0.02 -10.90 -3.69
CA ALA A 110 -0.49 -9.54 -3.50
C ALA A 110 -0.02 -8.81 -2.22
N LEU A 111 0.82 -9.41 -1.39
CA LEU A 111 1.30 -8.80 -0.13
C LEU A 111 2.48 -7.83 -0.32
N TRP A 112 3.18 -7.90 -1.44
CA TRP A 112 4.45 -7.17 -1.64
C TRP A 112 4.32 -5.64 -1.56
N PHE A 113 3.17 -5.09 -1.92
CA PHE A 113 2.98 -3.62 -1.99
C PHE A 113 2.72 -3.00 -0.61
N ILE A 114 2.29 -3.78 0.39
CA ILE A 114 1.89 -3.24 1.70
C ILE A 114 3.07 -2.62 2.47
N PRO A 115 4.25 -3.28 2.57
CA PRO A 115 5.42 -2.65 3.17
C PRO A 115 5.83 -1.37 2.46
N ILE A 116 5.82 -1.37 1.12
CA ILE A 116 6.18 -0.20 0.30
C ILE A 116 5.21 0.94 0.59
N LEU A 117 3.89 0.67 0.57
CA LEU A 117 2.87 1.66 0.92
C LEU A 117 3.11 2.25 2.31
N PHE A 118 3.40 1.41 3.31
CA PHE A 118 3.69 1.86 4.66
C PHE A 118 4.89 2.82 4.72
N PHE A 119 6.00 2.47 4.06
CA PHE A 119 7.18 3.34 4.00
C PHE A 119 6.91 4.63 3.20
N THR A 120 6.22 4.53 2.06
CA THR A 120 5.82 5.70 1.27
C THR A 120 4.96 6.66 2.09
N GLU A 121 4.01 6.14 2.88
CA GLU A 121 3.18 6.97 3.76
C GLU A 121 3.98 7.64 4.89
N ILE A 122 5.01 6.98 5.43
CA ILE A 122 5.92 7.59 6.41
C ILE A 122 6.71 8.73 5.78
N VAL A 123 7.33 8.50 4.62
CA VAL A 123 8.08 9.54 3.89
C VAL A 123 7.17 10.72 3.56
N TYR A 124 5.96 10.43 3.07
CA TYR A 124 4.98 11.46 2.73
C TYR A 124 4.51 12.27 3.95
N PHE A 125 4.36 11.63 5.12
CA PHE A 125 4.05 12.33 6.36
C PHE A 125 5.11 13.40 6.70
N PHE A 126 6.40 13.03 6.65
CA PHE A 126 7.49 13.96 6.93
C PHE A 126 7.61 15.05 5.87
N TYR A 127 7.47 14.70 4.59
CA TYR A 127 7.47 15.66 3.49
C TYR A 127 6.45 16.79 3.70
N MET A 128 5.23 16.42 4.07
CA MET A 128 4.16 17.37 4.28
C MET A 128 4.28 18.17 5.59
N GLN A 129 4.89 17.60 6.65
CA GLN A 129 5.24 18.37 7.85
C GLN A 129 6.21 19.51 7.50
N ILE A 130 7.25 19.21 6.69
CA ILE A 130 8.22 20.21 6.22
C ILE A 130 7.53 21.28 5.36
N TYR A 131 6.67 20.87 4.42
CA TYR A 131 5.97 21.80 3.54
C TYR A 131 5.04 22.73 4.32
N ARG A 132 4.29 22.20 5.29
CA ARG A 132 3.42 22.98 6.17
C ARG A 132 4.22 24.01 6.98
N TYR A 133 5.40 23.62 7.48
CA TYR A 133 6.29 24.54 8.19
C TYR A 133 6.79 25.67 7.27
N LYS A 134 7.24 25.35 6.04
CA LYS A 134 7.69 26.36 5.07
C LYS A 134 6.61 27.36 4.69
N VAL A 135 5.39 26.89 4.39
CA VAL A 135 4.25 27.77 4.07
C VAL A 135 3.89 28.66 5.25
N PHE A 136 3.92 28.13 6.48
CA PHE A 136 3.67 28.90 7.69
C PHE A 136 4.72 29.98 7.94
N THR A 137 6.02 29.68 7.74
CA THR A 137 7.09 30.67 7.85
C THR A 137 6.95 31.77 6.80
N ILE A 138 6.67 31.43 5.54
CA ILE A 138 6.45 32.42 4.47
C ILE A 138 5.26 33.32 4.81
N PHE A 139 4.17 32.77 5.33
CA PHE A 139 3.00 33.54 5.73
C PHE A 139 3.32 34.54 6.86
N ILE A 140 4.09 34.13 7.88
CA ILE A 140 4.55 35.03 8.95
C ILE A 140 5.50 36.11 8.40
N SER A 141 6.35 35.79 7.43
CA SER A 141 7.29 36.77 6.86
C SER A 141 6.63 37.81 5.95
N ILE A 142 5.37 37.60 5.54
CA ILE A 142 4.60 38.53 4.68
C ILE A 142 3.61 39.38 5.52
N MET A 143 3.30 38.97 6.74
CA MET A 143 2.52 39.75 7.72
C MET A 143 3.41 40.73 8.49
#